data_AF-A0A1H2VJ80-F1
#
_entry.id   AF-A0A1H2VJ80-F1
#
_cell.length_a   1.000
_cell.length_b   1.000
_cell.length_c   1.000
_cell.angle_alpha   90.00
_cell.angle_beta   90.00
_cell.angle_gamma   90.00
#
_symmetry.space_group_name_H-M   'P 1'
#
loop_
_entity.id
_entity.type
_entity.pdbx_description
1 polymer ?
#
loop_
_entity_poly.entity_id
_entity_poly.type
_entity_poly.pdbx_seq_one_letter_code
_entity_poly.pdbx_strand_id
1 'polypeptide(L)'
;MRTLIAVSLASLLAGCSHWPSTAQTPWTRWSCDNGTRLDWRYADGSQDSVEIRLGADASPQRLKKEPSTFGSTYSDGVLTFNDKGSEGLVYRVADDELLAHGCRAP
;
A
#
# COMPACT_ATOMS: atom_id res chain seq x y z
N MET A 1 -30.90 -51.13 41.01
CA MET A 1 -29.82 -50.13 40.88
C MET A 1 -30.02 -49.43 39.54
N ARG A 2 -30.25 -48.12 39.59
CA ARG A 2 -30.52 -47.23 38.45
C ARG A 2 -29.18 -46.77 37.84
N THR A 3 -29.31 -46.20 36.64
CA THR A 3 -28.39 -45.33 35.89
C THR A 3 -27.39 -46.01 34.95
N LEU A 4 -27.75 -46.03 33.68
CA LEU A 4 -26.82 -45.79 32.57
C LEU A 4 -27.48 -44.76 31.66
N ILE A 5 -27.11 -43.49 31.84
CA ILE A 5 -27.46 -42.41 30.91
C ILE A 5 -26.32 -42.34 29.90
N ALA A 6 -26.62 -42.67 28.66
CA ALA A 6 -25.75 -42.46 27.51
C ALA A 6 -25.58 -40.94 27.29
N VAL A 7 -24.35 -40.44 27.36
CA VAL A 7 -24.01 -39.07 26.97
C VAL A 7 -23.31 -39.13 25.62
N SER A 8 -24.10 -38.90 24.58
CA SER A 8 -23.64 -38.75 23.20
C SER A 8 -23.35 -37.28 22.90
N LEU A 9 -22.13 -37.04 22.41
CA LEU A 9 -21.67 -36.01 21.47
C LEU A 9 -22.15 -34.56 21.63
N ALA A 10 -21.19 -33.66 21.84
CA ALA A 10 -21.15 -32.37 21.18
C ALA A 10 -19.69 -31.94 20.94
N SER A 11 -19.08 -32.46 19.87
CA SER A 11 -17.84 -31.90 19.33
C SER A 11 -18.16 -30.54 18.73
N LEU A 12 -17.92 -29.47 19.49
CA LEU A 12 -17.93 -28.12 18.96
C LEU A 12 -16.75 -27.99 18.00
N LEU A 13 -17.00 -28.10 16.69
CA LEU A 13 -16.05 -27.64 15.69
C LEU A 13 -15.98 -26.11 15.80
N ALA A 14 -14.99 -25.60 16.54
CA ALA A 14 -14.58 -24.22 16.46
C ALA A 14 -14.00 -23.99 15.04
N GLY A 15 -14.86 -23.60 14.10
CA GLY A 15 -14.46 -23.17 12.77
C GLY A 15 -13.60 -21.93 12.88
N CYS A 16 -12.38 -22.01 12.34
CA CYS A 16 -11.44 -20.89 12.27
C CYS A 16 -12.09 -19.70 11.56
N SER A 17 -12.42 -18.66 12.32
CA SER A 17 -12.70 -17.33 11.77
C SER A 17 -11.36 -16.68 11.43
N HIS A 18 -10.77 -17.09 10.31
CA HIS A 18 -9.64 -16.37 9.73
C HIS A 18 -10.19 -15.10 9.08
N TRP A 19 -10.40 -14.05 9.88
CA TRP A 19 -10.64 -12.71 9.38
C TRP A 19 -9.28 -12.10 9.06
N PRO A 20 -8.88 -11.91 7.78
CA PRO A 20 -7.72 -11.10 7.50
C PRO A 20 -8.12 -9.64 7.79
N SER A 21 -7.97 -9.22 9.04
CA SER A 21 -8.11 -7.82 9.42
C SER A 21 -6.80 -7.10 9.08
N THR A 22 -6.61 -6.82 7.80
CA THR A 22 -5.83 -5.66 7.36
C THR A 22 -6.70 -4.94 6.35
N ALA A 23 -7.48 -3.97 6.83
CA ALA A 23 -8.16 -3.05 5.92
C ALA A 23 -7.08 -2.38 5.06
N GLN A 24 -7.00 -2.77 3.79
CA GLN A 24 -5.99 -2.24 2.88
C GLN A 24 -6.25 -0.75 2.70
N THR A 25 -5.23 0.07 2.86
CA THR A 25 -5.33 1.52 2.63
C THR A 25 -5.91 1.77 1.23
N PRO A 26 -6.92 2.65 1.08
CA PRO A 26 -7.45 3.00 -0.23
C PRO A 26 -6.38 3.70 -1.07
N TRP A 27 -6.52 3.59 -2.38
CA TRP A 27 -5.63 4.27 -3.33
C TRP A 27 -5.99 5.75 -3.48
N THR A 28 -4.98 6.60 -3.39
CA THR A 28 -5.02 8.01 -3.75
C THR A 28 -4.63 8.15 -5.21
N ARG A 29 -5.46 8.83 -6.00
CA ARG A 29 -5.20 9.05 -7.43
C ARG A 29 -4.78 10.48 -7.68
N TRP A 30 -3.61 10.64 -8.28
CA TRP A 30 -3.07 11.92 -8.73
C TRP A 30 -2.90 11.98 -10.26
N SER A 31 -3.15 13.16 -10.81
CA SER A 31 -2.90 13.50 -12.21
C SER A 31 -1.62 14.34 -12.26
N CYS A 32 -0.71 14.00 -13.18
CA CYS A 32 0.59 14.65 -13.33
C CYS A 32 0.64 15.56 -14.56
N ASP A 33 1.54 16.53 -14.56
CA ASP A 33 1.65 17.55 -15.62
C ASP A 33 2.02 16.94 -16.99
N ASN A 34 2.78 15.83 -16.98
CA ASN A 34 3.12 15.07 -18.20
C ASN A 34 2.01 14.11 -18.68
N GLY A 35 0.82 14.16 -18.08
CA GLY A 35 -0.32 13.30 -18.42
C GLY A 35 -0.29 11.91 -17.78
N THR A 36 0.78 11.55 -17.07
CA THR A 36 0.86 10.30 -16.31
C THR A 36 -0.14 10.32 -15.15
N ARG A 37 -0.74 9.16 -14.86
CA ARG A 37 -1.52 8.93 -13.64
C ARG A 37 -0.62 8.29 -12.58
N LEU A 38 -0.60 8.84 -11.39
CA LEU A 38 0.03 8.24 -10.21
C LEU A 38 -1.06 7.79 -9.23
N ASP A 39 -1.25 6.49 -9.09
CA ASP A 39 -2.05 5.95 -7.98
C ASP A 39 -1.07 5.53 -6.86
N TRP A 40 -1.27 6.01 -5.63
CA TRP A 40 -0.41 5.68 -4.49
C TRP A 40 -1.19 5.42 -3.20
N ARG A 41 -0.59 4.71 -2.24
CA ARG A 41 -1.13 4.52 -0.88
C ARG A 41 -0.04 4.18 0.12
N TYR A 42 -0.28 4.36 1.41
CA TYR A 42 0.52 3.71 2.44
C TYR A 42 0.31 2.20 2.40
N ALA A 43 1.39 1.41 2.51
CA ALA A 43 1.29 -0.04 2.52
C ALA A 43 0.59 -0.58 3.77
N ASP A 44 0.72 0.14 4.89
CA ASP A 44 0.09 -0.14 6.17
C ASP A 44 0.04 1.14 7.06
N GLY A 45 -0.39 0.99 8.31
CA GLY A 45 -0.52 2.10 9.26
C GLY A 45 0.79 2.68 9.81
N SER A 46 1.95 2.04 9.58
CA SER A 46 3.26 2.57 10.01
C SER A 46 3.69 3.78 9.19
N GLN A 47 3.22 3.87 7.95
CA GLN A 47 3.65 4.86 6.96
C GLN A 47 5.16 4.79 6.66
N ASP A 48 5.83 3.67 6.95
CA ASP A 48 7.24 3.43 6.61
C ASP A 48 7.42 2.85 5.21
N SER A 49 6.31 2.53 4.54
CA SER A 49 6.32 2.15 3.13
C SER A 49 5.04 2.57 2.42
N VAL A 50 5.18 2.75 1.11
CA VAL A 50 4.08 3.08 0.19
C VAL A 50 4.04 2.08 -0.94
N GLU A 51 2.90 1.99 -1.59
CA GLU A 51 2.75 1.33 -2.89
C GLU A 51 2.38 2.37 -3.93
N ILE A 52 3.04 2.34 -5.09
CA ILE A 52 2.76 3.24 -6.21
C ILE A 52 2.44 2.47 -7.49
N ARG A 53 1.67 3.10 -8.38
CA ARG A 53 1.39 2.65 -9.75
C ARG A 53 1.47 3.84 -10.70
N LEU A 54 2.29 3.72 -11.74
CA LEU A 54 2.42 4.71 -12.81
C LEU A 54 1.59 4.24 -14.01
N GLY A 55 0.37 4.78 -14.14
CA GLY A 55 -0.62 4.33 -15.12
C GLY A 55 -1.61 3.32 -14.56
N ALA A 56 -2.75 3.16 -15.25
CA ALA A 56 -3.89 2.37 -14.76
C ALA A 56 -3.59 0.87 -14.66
N ASP A 57 -2.75 0.35 -15.55
CA ASP A 57 -2.46 -1.08 -15.69
C ASP A 57 -1.10 -1.49 -15.08
N ALA A 58 -0.40 -0.56 -14.44
CA ALA A 58 0.87 -0.85 -13.80
C ALA A 58 0.69 -1.70 -12.54
N SER A 59 1.60 -2.65 -12.33
CA SER A 59 1.66 -3.41 -11.09
C SER A 59 2.11 -2.51 -9.93
N PRO A 60 1.52 -2.63 -8.72
CA PRO A 60 2.01 -1.92 -7.55
C PRO A 60 3.49 -2.20 -7.27
N GLN A 61 4.27 -1.14 -7.09
CA GLN A 61 5.64 -1.23 -6.58
C GLN A 61 5.71 -0.67 -5.17
N ARG A 62 6.32 -1.44 -4.26
CA ARG A 62 6.46 -1.05 -2.86
C ARG A 62 7.78 -0.32 -2.65
N LEU A 63 7.69 0.89 -2.11
CA LEU A 63 8.82 1.74 -1.80
C LEU A 63 8.93 1.92 -0.28
N LYS A 64 10.14 1.97 0.25
CA LYS A 64 10.41 2.17 1.68
C LYS A 64 10.76 3.62 1.96
N LYS A 65 10.36 4.13 3.12
CA LYS A 65 10.69 5.49 3.54
C LYS A 65 12.20 5.63 3.68
N GLU A 66 12.72 6.70 3.08
CA GLU A 66 14.13 7.09 3.14
C GLU A 66 14.26 8.42 3.90
N PRO A 67 15.43 8.72 4.51
CA PRO A 67 15.69 10.03 5.08
C PRO A 67 15.50 11.15 4.05
N SER A 68 14.71 12.15 4.39
CA SER A 68 14.41 13.29 3.52
C SER A 68 14.66 14.61 4.27
N THR A 69 15.06 15.65 3.54
CA THR A 69 15.17 17.02 4.09
C THR A 69 13.83 17.75 4.07
N PHE A 70 12.97 17.45 3.09
CA PHE A 70 11.67 18.08 2.90
C PHE A 70 10.64 17.05 2.44
N GLY A 71 9.43 17.10 3.02
CA GLY A 71 8.38 16.13 2.72
C GLY A 71 8.79 14.70 3.10
N SER A 72 8.20 13.71 2.44
CA SER A 72 8.55 12.30 2.58
C SER A 72 9.15 11.76 1.29
N THR A 73 10.25 11.01 1.41
CA THR A 73 10.86 10.30 0.28
C THR A 73 10.70 8.81 0.50
N TYR A 74 10.30 8.09 -0.54
CA TYR A 74 10.22 6.63 -0.54
C TYR A 74 10.98 6.07 -1.74
N SER A 75 11.78 5.02 -1.54
CA SER A 75 12.56 4.38 -2.60
C SER A 75 12.62 2.85 -2.45
N ASP A 76 12.84 2.16 -3.56
CA ASP A 76 13.26 0.76 -3.61
C ASP A 76 14.64 0.59 -4.28
N GLY A 77 15.34 1.70 -4.54
CA GLY A 77 16.60 1.73 -5.30
C GLY A 77 16.44 1.70 -6.82
N VAL A 78 15.22 1.48 -7.34
CA VAL A 78 14.89 1.56 -8.76
C VAL A 78 14.06 2.81 -9.04
N LEU A 79 13.00 3.02 -8.27
CA LEU A 79 12.17 4.21 -8.31
C LEU A 79 12.28 4.99 -6.99
N THR A 80 12.12 6.29 -7.09
CA THR A 80 11.95 7.17 -5.93
C THR A 80 10.71 8.01 -6.09
N PHE A 81 9.83 7.96 -5.09
CA PHE A 81 8.66 8.80 -4.95
C PHE A 81 8.90 9.86 -3.87
N ASN A 82 8.79 11.14 -4.24
CA ASN A 82 8.79 12.25 -3.30
C ASN A 82 7.38 12.77 -3.14
N ASP A 83 6.89 12.74 -1.90
CA ASP A 83 5.63 13.33 -1.48
C ASP A 83 5.91 14.64 -0.73
N LYS A 84 5.51 15.76 -1.33
CA LYS A 84 5.61 17.11 -0.73
C LYS A 84 4.31 17.50 -0.01
N GLY A 85 3.40 16.56 0.24
CA GLY A 85 2.11 16.75 0.90
C GLY A 85 0.97 17.03 -0.09
N SER A 86 1.10 18.09 -0.89
CA SER A 86 0.09 18.43 -1.92
C SER A 86 0.53 18.13 -3.35
N GLU A 87 1.78 17.71 -3.54
CA GLU A 87 2.38 17.44 -4.85
C GLU A 87 3.36 16.27 -4.77
N GLY A 88 3.33 15.44 -5.80
CA GLY A 88 4.18 14.26 -5.97
C GLY A 88 5.12 14.33 -7.17
N LEU A 89 6.23 13.62 -7.03
CA LEU A 89 7.22 13.38 -8.07
C LEU A 89 7.69 11.94 -8.03
N VAL A 90 7.81 11.28 -9.18
CA VAL A 90 8.46 9.97 -9.31
C VAL A 90 9.57 10.04 -10.35
N TYR A 91 10.75 9.55 -10.00
CA TYR A 91 11.89 9.40 -10.90
C TYR A 91 12.52 8.02 -10.80
N ARG A 92 13.22 7.60 -11.86
CA ARG A 92 14.04 6.39 -11.87
C ARG A 92 15.46 6.69 -11.45
N VAL A 93 16.01 5.89 -10.54
CA VAL A 93 17.33 6.12 -9.94
C VAL A 93 18.47 5.87 -10.94
N ALA A 94 18.30 4.95 -11.88
CA ALA A 94 19.39 4.53 -12.78
C ALA A 94 19.91 5.65 -13.70
N ASP A 95 19.06 6.61 -14.05
CA ASP A 95 19.34 7.65 -15.04
C ASP A 95 18.62 8.98 -14.76
N ASP A 96 18.09 9.14 -13.55
CA ASP A 96 17.35 10.32 -13.10
C ASP A 96 16.16 10.70 -14.01
N GLU A 97 15.59 9.74 -14.74
CA GLU A 97 14.45 10.02 -15.62
C GLU A 97 13.21 10.41 -14.79
N LEU A 98 12.62 11.56 -15.13
CA LEU A 98 11.39 12.06 -14.55
C LEU A 98 10.16 11.36 -15.14
N LEU A 99 9.62 10.37 -14.44
CA LEU A 99 8.51 9.56 -14.94
C LEU A 99 7.14 10.23 -14.71
N ALA A 100 7.02 10.96 -13.61
CA ALA A 100 5.79 11.65 -13.23
C ALA A 100 6.13 12.88 -12.38
N HIS A 101 5.62 14.05 -12.74
CA HIS A 101 5.89 15.29 -12.01
C HIS A 101 4.68 16.20 -11.94
N GLY A 102 4.66 17.06 -10.93
CA GLY A 102 3.50 17.92 -10.65
C GLY A 102 2.24 17.10 -10.35
N CYS A 103 2.41 15.88 -9.81
CA CYS A 103 1.29 14.98 -9.56
C CYS A 103 0.48 15.51 -8.38
N ARG A 104 -0.81 15.78 -8.58
CA ARG A 104 -1.69 16.33 -7.53
C ARG A 104 -3.04 15.65 -7.59
N ALA A 105 -3.78 15.70 -6.49
CA ALA A 105 -5.19 15.29 -6.52
C ALA A 105 -5.95 16.10 -7.58
N PRO A 106 -6.89 15.48 -8.31
CA PRO A 106 -7.70 16.17 -9.31
C PRO A 106 -8.54 17.30 -8.73
#